data_AF-A0A8H9IWU8-F1
#
_entry.id   AF-A0A8H9IWU8-F1
#
_cell.length_a   1.000
_cell.length_b   1.000
_cell.length_c   1.000
_cell.angle_alpha   90.00
_cell.angle_beta   90.00
_cell.angle_gamma   90.00
#
_symmetry.space_group_name_H-M   'P 1'
#
loop_
_entity.id
_entity.type
_entity.pdbx_description
1 polymer ?
#
loop_
_entity_poly.entity_id
_entity_poly.type
_entity_poly.pdbx_seq_one_letter_code
_entity_poly.pdbx_strand_id
1 'polypeptide(L)'
;MLGCARPLVLQWPMLTDPEDLAPDEPVASRRPLVVAGVAGFLIGMLVMGLLWIGATSSSPAADDARAACKALERAGTLPSGYVSQAVLAPGVVRRITAARDLSAAAADQNPVYQELADHLDGVSRMVISLNFADPAGRRHLTLAQRLCAQV
;
A
#
# COMPACT_ATOMS: atom_id res chain seq x y z
N MET A 1 88.96 22.12 26.53
CA MET A 1 89.47 21.65 25.23
C MET A 1 88.52 22.11 24.14
N LEU A 2 89.06 22.84 23.16
CA LEU A 2 88.61 23.16 21.79
C LEU A 2 87.10 23.01 21.46
N GLY A 3 86.42 23.97 20.83
CA GLY A 3 86.94 24.98 19.91
C GLY A 3 85.87 25.95 19.39
N CYS A 4 86.40 26.93 18.65
CA CYS A 4 85.79 28.11 18.07
C CYS A 4 84.67 27.84 17.05
N ALA A 5 83.68 28.73 16.98
CA ALA A 5 83.50 29.67 15.86
C ALA A 5 82.28 30.59 16.09
N ARG A 6 82.51 31.91 16.15
CA ARG A 6 81.49 32.93 15.82
C ARG A 6 81.38 32.98 14.29
N PRO A 7 80.25 33.41 13.73
CA PRO A 7 80.25 34.80 13.30
C PRO A 7 79.01 35.56 13.78
N LEU A 8 79.29 36.73 14.33
CA LEU A 8 78.33 37.82 14.48
C LEU A 8 78.19 38.46 13.08
N VAL A 9 77.01 38.42 12.49
CA VAL A 9 76.65 39.34 11.39
C VAL A 9 75.34 40.02 11.81
N LEU A 10 75.51 41.23 12.32
CA LEU A 10 74.49 42.28 12.33
C LEU A 10 74.11 42.61 10.89
N GLN A 11 72.81 42.69 10.54
CA GLN A 11 72.30 43.72 9.62
C GLN A 11 70.74 43.70 9.52
N TRP A 12 70.08 44.47 10.40
CA TRP A 12 68.99 45.43 10.13
C TRP A 12 67.66 45.02 9.39
N PRO A 13 66.62 45.85 9.51
CA PRO A 13 65.20 45.44 9.51
C PRO A 13 64.71 45.27 8.06
N MET A 14 63.49 44.78 7.85
CA MET A 14 62.56 45.19 6.78
C MET A 14 61.55 44.07 6.50
N LEU A 15 60.35 44.52 6.16
CA LEU A 15 59.30 43.82 5.43
C LEU A 15 58.43 42.86 6.23
N THR A 16 57.37 43.43 6.78
CA THR A 16 56.05 42.81 6.76
C THR A 16 55.67 42.34 5.34
N ASP A 17 54.91 41.24 5.33
CA ASP A 17 53.97 40.74 4.30
C ASP A 17 54.51 39.83 3.18
N PRO A 18 53.67 38.98 2.51
CA PRO A 18 52.26 38.61 2.77
C PRO A 18 51.90 37.17 2.28
N GLU A 19 52.04 36.08 3.05
CA GLU A 19 51.55 34.76 2.58
C GLU A 19 50.95 33.90 3.69
N ASP A 20 49.99 34.47 4.42
CA ASP A 20 48.95 33.68 5.08
C ASP A 20 47.68 33.71 4.20
N LEU A 21 47.82 33.23 2.97
CA LEU A 21 46.70 32.87 2.12
C LEU A 21 46.15 31.54 2.64
N ALA A 22 45.51 31.58 3.81
CA ALA A 22 44.49 30.61 4.11
C ALA A 22 43.51 30.65 2.92
N PRO A 23 43.37 29.56 2.13
CA PRO A 23 42.37 29.55 1.09
C PRO A 23 41.04 29.79 1.77
N ASP A 24 40.44 30.95 1.47
CA ASP A 24 39.11 31.32 1.90
C ASP A 24 38.19 30.26 1.30
N GLU A 25 37.90 29.19 2.06
CA GLU A 25 36.93 28.19 1.66
C GLU A 25 35.64 28.97 1.43
N PRO A 26 35.11 29.01 0.20
CA PRO A 26 33.85 29.69 -0.02
C PRO A 26 32.86 28.97 0.88
N VAL A 27 32.33 29.69 1.88
CA VAL A 27 31.30 29.16 2.79
C VAL A 27 30.13 28.79 1.89
N ALA A 28 30.10 27.53 1.46
CA ALA A 28 29.18 27.05 0.45
C ALA A 28 27.79 27.26 1.04
N SER A 29 27.11 28.28 0.53
CA SER A 29 25.80 28.66 1.03
C SER A 29 24.94 27.41 1.03
N ARG A 30 24.36 27.05 2.17
CA ARG A 30 23.46 25.88 2.27
C ARG A 30 22.16 26.12 1.48
N ARG A 31 21.91 27.36 1.05
CA ARG A 31 20.72 27.79 0.31
C ARG A 31 20.45 26.97 -0.97
N PRO A 32 21.40 26.78 -1.91
CA PRO A 32 21.21 25.91 -3.07
C PRO A 32 20.87 24.46 -2.71
N LEU A 33 21.47 23.89 -1.66
CA LEU A 33 21.15 22.55 -1.19
C LEU A 33 19.71 22.45 -0.68
N VAL A 34 19.26 23.45 0.09
CA VAL A 34 17.89 23.51 0.60
C VAL A 34 16.89 23.69 -0.55
N VAL A 35 17.19 24.53 -1.53
CA VAL A 35 16.33 24.75 -2.70
C VAL A 35 16.20 23.47 -3.52
N ALA A 36 17.30 22.76 -3.77
CA ALA A 36 17.27 21.47 -4.46
C ALA A 36 16.45 20.43 -3.69
N GLY A 37 16.58 20.39 -2.36
CA GLY A 37 15.79 19.51 -1.50
C GLY A 37 14.28 19.82 -1.54
N VAL A 38 13.91 21.09 -1.46
CA VAL A 38 12.50 21.52 -1.56
C VAL A 38 11.92 21.20 -2.94
N ALA A 39 12.67 21.48 -4.02
CA ALA A 39 12.24 21.14 -5.37
C ALA A 39 12.03 19.63 -5.53
N GLY A 40 12.98 18.81 -5.07
CA GLY A 40 12.85 17.35 -5.08
C GLY A 40 11.65 16.85 -4.26
N PHE A 41 11.40 17.45 -3.10
CA PHE A 41 10.25 17.11 -2.26
C PHE A 41 8.92 17.44 -2.93
N LEU A 42 8.79 18.62 -3.54
CA LEU A 42 7.58 19.01 -4.26
C LEU A 42 7.31 18.11 -5.46
N ILE A 43 8.35 17.75 -6.21
CA ILE A 43 8.24 16.79 -7.32
C ILE A 43 7.83 15.42 -6.78
N GLY A 44 8.43 14.96 -5.69
CA GLY A 44 8.07 13.71 -5.02
C GLY A 44 6.61 13.67 -4.58
N MET A 45 6.13 14.74 -3.94
CA MET A 45 4.73 14.88 -3.55
C MET A 45 3.79 14.92 -4.74
N LEU A 46 4.16 15.61 -5.83
CA LEU A 46 3.35 15.66 -7.05
C LEU A 46 3.19 14.28 -7.67
N VAL A 47 4.30 13.56 -7.87
CA VAL A 47 4.28 12.19 -8.43
C VAL A 47 3.47 11.27 -7.53
N MET A 48 3.69 11.34 -6.21
CA MET A 48 2.96 10.49 -5.26
C MET A 48 1.47 10.83 -5.21
N GLY A 49 1.11 12.11 -5.32
CA GLY A 49 -0.27 12.56 -5.42
C GLY A 49 -0.95 12.06 -6.71
N LEU A 50 -0.25 12.11 -7.85
CA LEU A 50 -0.75 11.59 -9.13
C LEU A 50 -0.98 10.07 -9.08
N LEU A 51 -0.04 9.32 -8.47
CA LEU A 51 -0.19 7.88 -8.24
C LEU A 51 -1.40 7.59 -7.34
N TRP A 52 -1.62 8.41 -6.31
CA TRP A 52 -2.76 8.26 -5.41
C TRP A 52 -4.09 8.48 -6.12
N ILE A 53 -4.20 9.55 -6.92
CA ILE A 53 -5.42 9.84 -7.70
C ILE A 53 -5.71 8.70 -8.68
N GLY A 54 -4.69 8.19 -9.39
CA GLY A 54 -4.83 7.05 -10.29
C GLY A 54 -5.29 5.77 -9.60
N ALA A 55 -4.82 5.52 -8.37
CA ALA A 55 -5.23 4.39 -7.56
C ALA A 55 -6.70 4.48 -7.08
N THR A 56 -7.28 5.68 -7.03
CA THR A 56 -8.69 5.90 -6.62
C THR A 56 -9.69 5.92 -7.78
N SER A 57 -9.24 5.71 -9.02
CA SER A 57 -10.09 5.84 -10.21
C SER A 57 -11.14 4.72 -10.35
N SER A 58 -11.05 3.66 -9.55
CA SER A 58 -12.09 2.64 -9.43
C SER A 58 -13.23 3.12 -8.53
N SER A 59 -14.46 2.84 -8.94
CA SER A 59 -15.63 3.05 -8.07
C SER A 59 -15.44 2.21 -6.81
N PRO A 60 -15.51 2.79 -5.59
CA PRO A 60 -15.31 2.03 -4.36
C PRO A 60 -16.28 0.84 -4.24
N ALA A 61 -17.50 1.00 -4.76
CA ALA A 61 -18.49 -0.08 -4.88
C ALA A 61 -18.00 -1.24 -5.78
N ALA A 62 -17.33 -0.93 -6.90
CA ALA A 62 -16.76 -1.95 -7.78
C ALA A 62 -15.56 -2.67 -7.13
N ASP A 63 -14.75 -1.96 -6.35
CA ASP A 63 -13.65 -2.58 -5.60
C ASP A 63 -14.15 -3.50 -4.50
N ASP A 64 -15.19 -3.10 -3.77
CA ASP A 64 -15.86 -3.93 -2.76
C ASP A 64 -16.48 -5.19 -3.40
N ALA A 65 -17.16 -5.05 -4.55
CA ALA A 65 -17.70 -6.18 -5.30
C ALA A 65 -16.60 -7.15 -5.77
N ARG A 66 -15.47 -6.65 -6.29
CA ARG A 66 -14.31 -7.46 -6.67
C ARG A 66 -13.67 -8.15 -5.47
N ALA A 67 -13.57 -7.46 -4.35
CA ALA A 67 -13.04 -8.03 -3.12
C ALA A 67 -13.95 -9.14 -2.57
N ALA A 68 -15.27 -8.97 -2.65
CA ALA A 68 -16.25 -10.00 -2.33
C ALA A 68 -16.08 -11.25 -3.20
N CYS A 69 -15.95 -11.07 -4.52
CA CYS A 69 -15.75 -12.17 -5.45
C CYS A 69 -14.43 -12.92 -5.20
N LYS A 70 -13.32 -12.20 -4.93
CA LYS A 70 -12.05 -12.81 -4.52
C LYS A 70 -12.16 -13.57 -3.20
N ALA A 71 -12.95 -13.08 -2.24
CA ALA A 71 -13.16 -13.77 -0.98
C ALA A 71 -13.95 -15.08 -1.17
N LEU A 72 -14.97 -15.07 -2.05
CA LEU A 72 -15.71 -16.26 -2.46
C LEU A 72 -14.82 -17.28 -3.16
N GLU A 73 -13.99 -16.86 -4.10
CA GLU A 73 -13.05 -17.73 -4.82
C GLU A 73 -12.08 -18.42 -3.86
N ARG A 74 -11.52 -17.68 -2.89
CA ARG A 74 -10.64 -18.22 -1.84
C ARG A 74 -11.37 -19.12 -0.84
N ALA A 75 -12.69 -19.02 -0.73
CA ALA A 75 -13.47 -19.97 0.06
C ALA A 75 -13.43 -21.38 -0.59
N GLY A 76 -13.14 -21.46 -1.88
CA GLY A 76 -12.96 -22.70 -2.62
C GLY A 76 -14.28 -23.40 -2.95
N THR A 77 -14.19 -24.65 -3.36
CA THR A 77 -15.37 -25.48 -3.64
C THR A 77 -16.06 -25.89 -2.34
N LEU A 78 -17.31 -25.45 -2.18
CA LEU A 78 -18.14 -25.86 -1.05
C LEU A 78 -18.58 -27.33 -1.23
N PRO A 79 -18.66 -28.13 -0.15
CA PRO A 79 -19.17 -29.50 -0.22
C PRO A 79 -20.59 -29.55 -0.78
N SER A 80 -20.97 -30.67 -1.41
CA SER A 80 -22.29 -30.85 -2.04
C SER A 80 -23.35 -31.47 -1.12
N GLY A 81 -23.14 -31.49 0.20
CA GLY A 81 -24.03 -32.13 1.17
C GLY A 81 -23.92 -31.55 2.59
N TYR A 82 -24.66 -32.12 3.54
CA TYR A 82 -24.52 -31.76 4.95
C TYR A 82 -23.14 -32.16 5.46
N VAL A 83 -22.42 -31.21 6.05
CA VAL A 83 -21.10 -31.45 6.64
C VAL A 83 -21.02 -30.81 8.01
N SER A 84 -20.19 -31.36 8.90
CA SER A 84 -19.89 -30.68 10.16
C SER A 84 -18.84 -29.58 9.93
N GLN A 85 -18.84 -28.57 10.79
CA GLN A 85 -17.87 -27.47 10.71
C GLN A 85 -16.41 -27.94 10.78
N ALA A 86 -16.16 -29.10 11.40
CA ALA A 86 -14.83 -29.71 11.49
C ALA A 86 -14.28 -30.19 10.14
N VAL A 87 -15.15 -30.43 9.15
CA VAL A 87 -14.77 -30.87 7.79
C VAL A 87 -14.51 -29.66 6.87
N LEU A 88 -15.03 -28.47 7.22
CA LEU A 88 -14.74 -27.26 6.46
C LEU A 88 -13.28 -26.85 6.66
N ALA A 89 -12.65 -26.40 5.58
CA ALA A 89 -11.33 -25.78 5.68
C ALA A 89 -11.39 -24.57 6.65
N PRO A 90 -10.36 -24.41 7.50
CA PRO A 90 -10.29 -23.27 8.41
C PRO A 90 -10.47 -21.95 7.66
N GLY A 91 -11.38 -21.11 8.17
CA GLY A 91 -11.66 -19.80 7.62
C GLY A 91 -12.65 -19.74 6.45
N VAL A 92 -13.23 -20.85 5.97
CA VAL A 92 -14.29 -20.80 4.93
C VAL A 92 -15.47 -19.94 5.38
N VAL A 93 -16.00 -20.18 6.57
CA VAL A 93 -17.10 -19.38 7.14
C VAL A 93 -16.72 -17.91 7.18
N ARG A 94 -15.53 -17.58 7.71
CA ARG A 94 -15.03 -16.19 7.77
C ARG A 94 -14.92 -15.56 6.38
N ARG A 95 -14.39 -16.27 5.39
CA ARG A 95 -14.24 -15.78 4.02
C ARG A 95 -15.58 -15.53 3.34
N ILE A 96 -16.56 -16.42 3.54
CA ILE A 96 -17.91 -16.25 3.00
C ILE A 96 -18.63 -15.07 3.68
N THR A 97 -18.52 -14.94 5.01
CA THR A 97 -19.09 -13.77 5.72
C THR A 97 -18.44 -12.47 5.25
N ALA A 98 -17.11 -12.45 5.08
CA ALA A 98 -16.42 -11.28 4.53
C ALA A 98 -16.88 -10.96 3.10
N ALA A 99 -17.11 -11.96 2.26
CA ALA A 99 -17.65 -11.75 0.92
C ALA A 99 -19.05 -11.11 0.96
N ARG A 100 -19.93 -11.61 1.85
CA ARG A 100 -21.26 -11.04 2.09
C ARG A 100 -21.16 -9.57 2.52
N ASP A 101 -20.36 -9.27 3.54
CA ASP A 101 -20.26 -7.92 4.11
C ASP A 101 -19.75 -6.92 3.06
N LEU A 102 -18.75 -7.31 2.26
CA LEU A 102 -18.23 -6.48 1.16
C LEU A 102 -19.27 -6.27 0.05
N SER A 103 -20.01 -7.31 -0.32
CA SER A 103 -21.07 -7.16 -1.34
C SER A 103 -22.24 -6.29 -0.87
N ALA A 104 -22.58 -6.34 0.42
CA ALA A 104 -23.57 -5.46 1.01
C ALA A 104 -23.08 -4.00 0.98
N ALA A 105 -21.82 -3.76 1.36
CA ALA A 105 -21.22 -2.42 1.26
C ALA A 105 -21.19 -1.89 -0.19
N ALA A 106 -20.95 -2.77 -1.17
CA ALA A 106 -21.03 -2.41 -2.58
C ALA A 106 -22.47 -2.02 -3.00
N ALA A 107 -23.47 -2.76 -2.53
CA ALA A 107 -24.88 -2.50 -2.81
C ALA A 107 -25.39 -1.20 -2.14
N ASP A 108 -24.93 -0.90 -0.93
CA ASP A 108 -25.24 0.36 -0.22
C ASP A 108 -24.74 1.59 -1.01
N GLN A 109 -23.62 1.44 -1.72
CA GLN A 109 -23.03 2.49 -2.54
C GLN A 109 -23.61 2.54 -3.96
N ASN A 110 -23.93 1.39 -4.54
CA ASN A 110 -24.47 1.29 -5.89
C ASN A 110 -25.48 0.12 -6.01
N PRO A 111 -26.77 0.42 -6.33
CA PRO A 111 -27.82 -0.60 -6.39
C PRO A 111 -27.62 -1.63 -7.50
N VAL A 112 -26.72 -1.40 -8.47
CA VAL A 112 -26.33 -2.40 -9.47
C VAL A 112 -25.80 -3.69 -8.83
N TYR A 113 -25.22 -3.62 -7.63
CA TYR A 113 -24.67 -4.79 -6.93
C TYR A 113 -25.66 -5.44 -5.97
N GLN A 114 -26.91 -4.99 -5.90
CA GLN A 114 -27.91 -5.50 -4.95
C GLN A 114 -28.21 -7.00 -5.17
N GLU A 115 -28.30 -7.43 -6.43
CA GLU A 115 -28.50 -8.85 -6.78
C GLU A 115 -27.32 -9.73 -6.32
N LEU A 116 -26.08 -9.22 -6.43
CA LEU A 116 -24.88 -9.91 -5.93
C LEU A 116 -24.93 -10.07 -4.41
N ALA A 117 -25.32 -9.01 -3.68
CA ALA A 117 -25.45 -9.03 -2.24
C ALA A 117 -26.51 -10.03 -1.76
N ASP A 118 -27.67 -10.07 -2.41
CA ASP A 118 -28.75 -11.02 -2.10
C ASP A 118 -28.32 -12.47 -2.28
N HIS A 119 -27.58 -12.77 -3.36
CA HIS A 119 -27.06 -14.11 -3.58
C HIS A 119 -25.97 -14.48 -2.56
N LEU A 120 -25.07 -13.57 -2.20
CA LEU A 120 -24.05 -13.84 -1.17
C LEU A 120 -24.64 -13.95 0.25
N ASP A 121 -25.73 -13.25 0.54
CA ASP A 121 -26.50 -13.44 1.79
C ASP A 121 -27.06 -14.87 1.88
N GLY A 122 -27.68 -15.36 0.80
CA GLY A 122 -28.17 -16.73 0.69
C GLY A 122 -27.06 -17.78 0.88
N VAL A 123 -25.90 -17.56 0.28
CA VAL A 123 -24.71 -18.44 0.46
C VAL A 123 -24.21 -18.39 1.90
N SER A 124 -24.17 -17.22 2.53
CA SER A 124 -23.73 -17.08 3.92
C SER A 124 -24.66 -17.81 4.89
N ARG A 125 -25.99 -17.69 4.72
CA ARG A 125 -26.97 -18.44 5.52
C ARG A 125 -26.80 -19.95 5.35
N MET A 126 -26.59 -20.41 4.11
CA MET A 126 -26.32 -21.82 3.82
C MET A 126 -25.08 -22.32 4.56
N VAL A 127 -23.97 -21.57 4.50
CA VAL A 127 -22.70 -21.91 5.17
C VAL A 127 -22.83 -21.91 6.70
N ILE A 128 -23.55 -20.94 7.27
CA ILE A 128 -23.79 -20.85 8.72
C ILE A 128 -24.67 -22.01 9.19
N SER A 129 -25.68 -22.39 8.40
CA SER A 129 -26.54 -23.56 8.70
C SER A 129 -25.86 -24.91 8.45
N LEU A 130 -24.66 -24.91 7.82
CA LEU A 130 -23.92 -26.09 7.37
C LEU A 130 -24.72 -27.03 6.44
N ASN A 131 -25.81 -26.52 5.88
CA ASN A 131 -26.70 -27.24 4.98
C ASN A 131 -26.38 -26.92 3.52
N PHE A 132 -25.29 -27.48 3.00
CA PHE A 132 -24.90 -27.27 1.60
C PHE A 132 -25.73 -28.11 0.61
N ALA A 133 -26.59 -28.99 1.11
CA ALA A 133 -27.54 -29.76 0.31
C ALA A 133 -28.77 -28.93 -0.09
N ASP A 134 -28.98 -27.76 0.52
CA ASP A 134 -30.12 -26.89 0.23
C ASP A 134 -30.10 -26.43 -1.25
N PRO A 135 -31.13 -26.78 -2.05
CA PRO A 135 -31.19 -26.36 -3.45
C PRO A 135 -31.27 -24.85 -3.62
N ALA A 136 -31.83 -24.10 -2.65
CA ALA A 136 -31.87 -22.65 -2.72
C ALA A 136 -30.45 -22.07 -2.55
N GLY A 137 -29.75 -22.40 -1.46
CA GLY A 137 -28.36 -21.97 -1.24
C GLY A 137 -27.41 -22.32 -2.38
N ARG A 138 -27.57 -23.50 -3.00
CA ARG A 138 -26.80 -23.89 -4.19
C ARG A 138 -27.08 -23.04 -5.42
N ARG A 139 -28.34 -22.66 -5.65
CA ARG A 139 -28.70 -21.73 -6.74
C ARG A 139 -28.08 -20.36 -6.50
N HIS A 140 -28.15 -19.85 -5.27
CA HIS A 140 -27.50 -18.59 -4.90
C HIS A 140 -25.98 -18.65 -5.14
N LEU A 141 -25.31 -19.75 -4.83
CA LEU A 141 -23.88 -19.92 -5.11
C LEU A 141 -23.56 -19.85 -6.61
N THR A 142 -24.32 -20.57 -7.44
CA THR A 142 -24.12 -20.55 -8.89
C THR A 142 -24.39 -19.17 -9.50
N LEU A 143 -25.42 -18.47 -9.02
CA LEU A 143 -25.75 -17.11 -9.49
C LEU A 143 -24.70 -16.09 -9.04
N ALA A 144 -24.26 -16.15 -7.78
CA ALA A 144 -23.17 -15.32 -7.27
C ALA A 144 -21.88 -15.51 -8.09
N GLN A 145 -21.52 -16.76 -8.42
CA GLN A 145 -20.36 -17.04 -9.27
C GLN A 145 -20.50 -16.46 -10.69
N ARG A 146 -21.70 -16.50 -11.28
CA ARG A 146 -21.97 -15.90 -12.59
C ARG A 146 -21.87 -14.38 -12.54
N LEU A 147 -22.44 -13.75 -11.52
CA LEU A 147 -22.34 -12.30 -11.31
C LEU A 147 -20.89 -11.87 -11.08
N CYS A 148 -20.13 -12.64 -10.30
CA CYS A 148 -18.71 -12.40 -10.10
C CYS A 148 -17.86 -12.52 -11.38
N ALA A 149 -18.32 -13.24 -12.40
CA ALA A 149 -17.65 -13.28 -13.71
C ALA A 149 -17.89 -12.01 -14.56
N GLN A 150 -18.82 -11.15 -14.13
CA GLN A 150 -19.23 -9.93 -14.83
C GLN A 150 -18.74 -8.63 -14.13
N VAL A 151 -18.05 -8.75 -12.99
CA VAL A 151 -17.51 -7.66 -12.16
C VAL A 151 -16.01 -7.43 -12.42
#